data_AF-A0A8C3BZU4-F1
#
_entry.id   AF-A0A8C3BZU4-F1
#
_cell.length_a   1.000
_cell.length_b   1.000
_cell.length_c   1.000
_cell.angle_alpha   90.00
_cell.angle_beta   90.00
_cell.angle_gamma   90.00
#
_symmetry.space_group_name_H-M   'P 1'
#
loop_
_entity.id
_entity.type
_entity.pdbx_description
1 polymer ?
#
loop_
_entity_poly.entity_id
_entity_poly.type
_entity_poly.pdbx_seq_one_letter_code
_entity_poly.pdbx_strand_id
1 'polypeptide(L)'
;MAIRVLLGFRIPDEELSRLFEVYQQFVENVFSLPMDLPFSGYRRGIRARETLQKGLEKAIQEKLQNTQGKDYADALDILIESGKEHGKELTMQELKDGTLELIFAAYATTASASTSLIMQLLKHPRVLEKLREELRSKGILHNGCICEGSLRLDNINSLHYLDCVIKEVLRLFTPISGGYRTVLQTFELDGFQIPKGWSVMYSIRDTHDTAPVFKDVDAFDPDRFGQGRSEDKEGRFHYLPFGGGVRTCLGKHLAKLFLKALAIELASTSRFELATRTFPKITLVPVVHPVDGLKVKFFGLDSNQNEILTGTDAMLGATV
;
A
#
# COMPACT_ATOMS: atom_id res chain seq x y z
N MET A 1 -7.44 -7.49 -5.18
CA MET A 1 -7.32 -6.16 -5.82
C MET A 1 -6.10 -6.04 -6.73
N ALA A 2 -4.86 -6.17 -6.23
CA ALA A 2 -3.62 -6.03 -7.02
C ALA A 2 -3.64 -6.84 -8.33
N ILE A 3 -4.08 -8.10 -8.30
CA ILE A 3 -4.21 -8.96 -9.48
C ILE A 3 -5.15 -8.37 -10.55
N ARG A 4 -6.29 -7.80 -10.15
CA ARG A 4 -7.25 -7.20 -11.10
C ARG A 4 -6.74 -5.88 -11.65
N VAL A 5 -6.18 -5.01 -10.79
CA VAL A 5 -5.80 -3.64 -11.18
C VAL A 5 -4.46 -3.58 -11.90
N LEU A 6 -3.46 -4.37 -11.46
CA LEU A 6 -2.11 -4.34 -12.04
C LEU A 6 -1.94 -5.30 -13.21
N LEU A 7 -2.69 -6.40 -13.25
CA LEU A 7 -2.48 -7.46 -14.24
C LEU A 7 -3.70 -7.66 -15.16
N GLY A 8 -4.86 -7.14 -14.78
CA GLY A 8 -6.11 -7.34 -15.53
C GLY A 8 -6.62 -8.78 -15.49
N PHE A 9 -6.08 -9.63 -14.61
CA PHE A 9 -6.48 -11.04 -14.54
C PHE A 9 -7.84 -11.21 -13.86
N ARG A 10 -8.64 -12.12 -14.41
CA ARG A 10 -9.89 -12.60 -13.82
C ARG A 10 -9.72 -14.05 -13.41
N ILE A 11 -9.20 -14.24 -12.20
CA ILE A 11 -9.01 -15.57 -11.61
C ILE A 11 -10.26 -15.92 -10.78
N PRO A 12 -10.83 -17.13 -10.91
CA PRO A 12 -11.93 -17.59 -10.06
C PRO A 12 -11.56 -17.55 -8.56
N ASP A 13 -12.52 -17.27 -7.69
CA ASP A 13 -12.25 -17.03 -6.26
C ASP A 13 -11.63 -18.24 -5.53
N GLU A 14 -12.01 -19.46 -5.91
CA GLU A 14 -11.42 -20.70 -5.37
C GLU A 14 -9.93 -20.82 -5.72
N GLU A 15 -9.58 -20.58 -6.98
CA GLU A 15 -8.20 -20.63 -7.45
C GLU A 15 -7.38 -19.49 -6.86
N LEU A 16 -7.97 -18.30 -6.74
CA LEU A 16 -7.34 -17.14 -6.11
C LEU A 16 -7.01 -17.42 -4.64
N SER A 17 -7.92 -18.04 -3.89
CA SER A 17 -7.72 -18.39 -2.49
C SER A 17 -6.57 -19.38 -2.31
N ARG A 18 -6.52 -20.41 -3.17
CA ARG A 18 -5.41 -21.37 -3.18
C ARG A 18 -4.06 -20.70 -3.52
N LEU A 19 -4.03 -19.84 -4.55
CA LEU A 19 -2.82 -19.11 -4.91
C LEU A 19 -2.38 -18.15 -3.80
N PHE A 20 -3.33 -17.58 -3.06
CA PHE A 20 -3.05 -16.68 -1.95
C PHE A 20 -2.33 -17.39 -0.80
N GLU A 21 -2.72 -18.61 -0.43
CA GLU A 21 -2.00 -19.41 0.58
C GLU A 21 -0.54 -19.68 0.18
N VAL A 22 -0.32 -20.03 -1.10
CA VAL A 22 1.04 -20.24 -1.64
C VAL A 22 1.82 -18.92 -1.66
N TYR A 23 1.14 -17.81 -1.97
CA TYR A 23 1.74 -16.48 -1.96
C TYR A 23 2.19 -16.05 -0.57
N GLN A 24 1.41 -16.34 0.48
CA GLN A 24 1.84 -16.10 1.86
C GLN A 24 3.10 -16.88 2.20
N GLN A 25 3.16 -18.17 1.82
CA GLN A 25 4.39 -18.96 1.98
C GLN A 25 5.57 -18.36 1.22
N PHE A 26 5.36 -17.84 0.01
CA PHE A 26 6.42 -17.16 -0.73
C PHE A 26 6.94 -15.95 0.06
N VAL A 27 6.05 -15.03 0.48
CA VAL A 27 6.40 -13.79 1.18
C VAL A 27 7.12 -14.05 2.51
N GLU A 28 6.61 -14.97 3.33
CA GLU A 28 7.20 -15.33 4.63
C GLU A 28 8.64 -15.84 4.52
N ASN A 29 9.00 -16.40 3.35
CA ASN A 29 10.31 -17.00 3.15
C ASN A 29 11.27 -16.12 2.33
N VAL A 30 10.87 -14.93 1.85
CA VAL A 30 11.74 -14.00 1.09
C VAL A 30 13.00 -13.60 1.85
N PHE A 31 12.87 -13.38 3.17
CA PHE A 31 13.98 -12.96 4.03
C PHE A 31 14.63 -14.12 4.79
N SER A 32 14.47 -15.36 4.31
CA SER A 32 15.15 -16.52 4.86
C SER A 32 16.66 -16.49 4.59
N LEU A 33 17.43 -17.21 5.39
CA LEU A 33 18.84 -17.48 5.07
C LEU A 33 18.94 -18.16 3.69
N PRO A 34 19.84 -17.71 2.79
CA PRO A 34 19.94 -18.19 1.41
C PRO A 34 20.66 -19.55 1.33
N MET A 35 20.13 -20.55 2.06
CA MET A 35 20.67 -21.91 2.11
C MET A 35 19.64 -22.88 1.55
N ASP A 36 19.96 -23.54 0.45
CA ASP A 36 19.00 -24.37 -0.28
C ASP A 36 18.88 -25.82 0.23
N LEU A 37 18.48 -25.97 1.50
CA LEU A 37 18.30 -27.26 2.16
C LEU A 37 16.84 -27.73 2.12
N PRO A 38 16.53 -29.05 2.16
CA PRO A 38 15.17 -29.57 2.03
C PRO A 38 14.13 -28.98 3.01
N PHE A 39 14.57 -28.60 4.21
CA PHE A 39 13.74 -28.03 5.28
C PHE A 39 13.90 -26.51 5.44
N SER A 40 14.74 -25.88 4.62
CA SER A 40 15.02 -24.44 4.71
C SER A 40 13.82 -23.61 4.26
N GLY A 41 13.69 -22.41 4.84
CA GLY A 41 12.72 -21.43 4.33
C GLY A 41 13.00 -21.05 2.87
N TYR A 42 14.27 -20.95 2.49
CA TYR A 42 14.68 -20.64 1.12
C TYR A 42 14.14 -21.65 0.09
N ARG A 43 14.29 -22.96 0.34
CA ARG A 43 13.72 -24.01 -0.52
C ARG A 43 12.20 -23.92 -0.60
N ARG A 44 11.52 -23.65 0.52
CA ARG A 44 10.06 -23.46 0.54
C ARG A 44 9.65 -22.25 -0.31
N GLY A 45 10.36 -21.13 -0.19
CA GLY A 45 10.15 -19.93 -0.99
C GLY A 45 10.33 -20.18 -2.49
N ILE A 46 11.36 -20.94 -2.89
CA ILE A 46 11.57 -21.33 -4.29
C ILE A 46 10.40 -22.16 -4.81
N ARG A 47 9.97 -23.20 -4.07
CA ARG A 47 8.83 -24.04 -4.49
C ARG A 47 7.52 -23.25 -4.56
N ALA A 48 7.30 -22.34 -3.62
CA ALA A 48 6.15 -21.45 -3.63
C ALA A 48 6.16 -20.55 -4.88
N ARG A 49 7.31 -19.95 -5.21
CA ARG A 49 7.49 -19.17 -6.45
C ARG A 49 7.17 -20.00 -7.69
N GLU A 50 7.73 -21.20 -7.82
CA GLU A 50 7.46 -22.09 -8.97
C GLU A 50 5.97 -22.42 -9.11
N THR A 51 5.30 -22.70 -7.98
CA THR A 51 3.87 -23.00 -7.95
C THR A 51 3.03 -21.79 -8.37
N LEU A 52 3.36 -20.59 -7.87
CA LEU A 52 2.69 -19.34 -8.27
C LEU A 52 2.89 -19.05 -9.75
N GLN A 53 4.11 -19.19 -10.25
CA GLN A 53 4.43 -18.97 -11.66
C GLN A 53 3.66 -19.91 -12.56
N LYS A 54 3.56 -21.19 -12.19
CA LYS A 54 2.75 -22.17 -12.92
C LYS A 54 1.26 -21.84 -12.87
N GLY A 55 0.73 -21.41 -11.73
CA GLY A 55 -0.67 -21.03 -11.58
C GLY A 55 -1.05 -19.78 -12.38
N LEU A 56 -0.12 -18.83 -12.53
CA LEU A 56 -0.35 -17.59 -13.26
C LEU A 56 -0.12 -17.73 -14.78
N GLU A 57 0.52 -18.80 -15.24
CA GLU A 57 0.92 -18.99 -16.64
C GLU A 57 -0.28 -18.96 -17.59
N LYS A 58 -1.37 -19.63 -17.23
CA LYS A 58 -2.62 -19.63 -18.02
C LYS A 58 -3.19 -18.21 -18.17
N ALA A 59 -3.26 -17.46 -17.08
CA ALA A 59 -3.78 -16.09 -17.10
C ALA A 59 -2.89 -15.14 -17.93
N ILE A 60 -1.57 -15.34 -17.90
CA ILE A 60 -0.63 -14.59 -18.76
C ILE A 60 -0.87 -14.92 -20.24
N GLN A 61 -1.02 -16.20 -20.59
CA GLN A 61 -1.29 -16.63 -21.97
C GLN A 61 -2.61 -16.05 -22.50
N GLU A 62 -3.68 -16.13 -21.70
CA GLU A 62 -4.98 -15.56 -22.05
C GLU A 62 -4.92 -14.04 -22.25
N LYS A 63 -4.11 -13.34 -21.44
CA LYS A 63 -3.90 -11.89 -21.58
C LYS A 63 -3.18 -11.55 -22.88
N LEU A 64 -2.14 -12.31 -23.25
CA LEU A 64 -1.41 -12.10 -24.51
C LEU A 64 -2.27 -12.31 -25.75
N GLN A 65 -3.28 -13.18 -25.66
CA GLN A 65 -4.22 -13.44 -26.75
C GLN A 65 -5.35 -12.40 -26.83
N ASN A 66 -5.71 -11.77 -25.71
CA ASN A 66 -6.83 -10.84 -25.59
C ASN A 66 -6.37 -9.37 -25.50
N THR A 67 -5.68 -8.88 -26.53
CA THR A 67 -5.23 -7.48 -26.62
C THR A 67 -6.25 -6.50 -27.22
N GLN A 68 -7.43 -6.96 -27.65
CA GLN A 68 -8.43 -6.10 -28.31
C GLN A 68 -9.63 -5.78 -27.39
N GLY A 69 -10.07 -4.51 -27.40
CA GLY A 69 -11.35 -4.10 -26.83
C GLY A 69 -11.36 -3.62 -25.37
N LYS A 70 -10.21 -3.21 -24.80
CA LYS A 70 -10.16 -2.56 -23.49
C LYS A 70 -10.01 -1.04 -23.63
N ASP A 71 -10.79 -0.29 -22.86
CA ASP A 71 -10.68 1.18 -22.75
C ASP A 71 -9.60 1.62 -21.75
N TYR A 72 -8.81 0.69 -21.21
CA TYR A 72 -7.76 0.95 -20.22
C TYR A 72 -6.59 -0.03 -20.37
N ALA A 73 -5.40 0.39 -19.93
CA ALA A 73 -4.20 -0.43 -19.82
C ALA A 73 -3.86 -0.66 -18.34
N ASP A 74 -3.57 -1.91 -17.97
CA ASP A 74 -3.00 -2.22 -16.65
C ASP A 74 -1.47 -2.21 -16.67
N ALA A 75 -0.85 -2.36 -15.50
CA ALA A 75 0.62 -2.27 -15.38
C ALA A 75 1.35 -3.36 -16.18
N LEU A 76 0.76 -4.54 -16.32
CA LEU A 76 1.33 -5.61 -17.13
C LEU A 76 1.17 -5.34 -18.64
N ASP A 77 0.05 -4.74 -19.08
CA ASP A 77 -0.08 -4.25 -20.47
C ASP A 77 1.03 -3.26 -20.80
N ILE A 78 1.24 -2.24 -19.95
CA ILE A 78 2.28 -1.22 -20.13
C ILE A 78 3.68 -1.85 -20.17
N LEU A 79 3.95 -2.86 -19.33
CA LEU A 79 5.23 -3.58 -19.33
C LEU A 79 5.47 -4.31 -20.66
N ILE A 80 4.45 -4.97 -21.20
CA ILE A 80 4.51 -5.69 -22.48
C ILE A 80 4.70 -4.71 -23.64
N GLU A 81 3.92 -3.63 -23.67
CA GLU A 81 3.99 -2.58 -24.70
C GLU A 81 5.36 -1.90 -24.71
N SER A 82 5.86 -1.50 -23.54
CA SER A 82 7.18 -0.89 -23.40
C SER A 82 8.30 -1.79 -23.89
N GLY A 83 8.22 -3.11 -23.64
CA GLY A 83 9.16 -4.08 -24.21
C GLY A 83 9.17 -4.01 -25.75
N LYS A 84 8.00 -4.05 -26.37
CA LYS A 84 7.85 -3.99 -27.84
C LYS A 84 8.40 -2.69 -28.43
N GLU A 85 8.14 -1.54 -27.80
CA GLU A 85 8.68 -0.25 -28.23
C GLU A 85 10.21 -0.20 -28.26
N HIS A 86 10.87 -0.96 -27.39
CA HIS A 86 12.33 -1.09 -27.33
C HIS A 86 12.87 -2.29 -28.14
N GLY A 87 12.03 -2.88 -29.01
CA GLY A 87 12.41 -4.01 -29.85
C GLY A 87 12.63 -5.32 -29.08
N LYS A 88 12.09 -5.44 -27.85
CA LYS A 88 12.24 -6.62 -27.00
C LYS A 88 10.87 -7.29 -26.76
N GLU A 89 10.70 -8.48 -27.29
CA GLU A 89 9.58 -9.33 -26.89
C GLU A 89 9.91 -10.03 -25.56
N LEU A 90 9.06 -9.83 -24.55
CA LEU A 90 9.24 -10.43 -23.24
C LEU A 90 8.96 -11.94 -23.31
N THR A 91 9.89 -12.73 -22.82
CA THR A 91 9.72 -14.18 -22.71
C THR A 91 8.63 -14.53 -21.68
N MET A 92 8.04 -15.73 -21.79
CA MET A 92 7.08 -16.21 -20.79
C MET A 92 7.67 -16.20 -19.36
N GLN A 93 8.97 -16.48 -19.20
CA GLN A 93 9.60 -16.44 -17.90
C GLN A 93 9.72 -15.01 -17.36
N GLU A 94 10.10 -14.04 -18.18
CA GLU A 94 10.14 -12.61 -17.80
C GLU A 94 8.75 -12.08 -17.43
N LEU A 95 7.70 -12.52 -18.14
CA LEU A 95 6.32 -12.17 -17.81
C LEU A 95 5.88 -12.75 -16.47
N LYS A 96 6.21 -14.02 -16.20
CA LYS A 96 5.93 -14.66 -14.89
C LYS A 96 6.67 -13.95 -13.75
N ASP A 97 7.93 -13.58 -13.97
CA ASP A 97 8.74 -12.85 -12.99
C ASP A 97 8.17 -11.44 -12.74
N GLY A 98 7.90 -10.67 -13.79
CA GLY A 98 7.34 -9.32 -13.68
C GLY A 98 5.94 -9.30 -13.05
N THR A 99 5.10 -10.29 -13.39
CA THR A 99 3.77 -10.47 -12.78
C THR A 99 3.88 -10.70 -11.28
N LEU A 100 4.77 -11.63 -10.86
CA LEU A 100 4.96 -11.92 -9.44
C LEU A 100 5.58 -10.73 -8.69
N GLU A 101 6.51 -9.99 -9.31
CA GLU A 101 7.11 -8.78 -8.75
C GLU A 101 6.06 -7.68 -8.51
N LEU A 102 5.16 -7.43 -9.48
CA LEU A 102 4.07 -6.46 -9.35
C LEU A 102 3.13 -6.82 -8.19
N ILE A 103 2.74 -8.10 -8.06
CA ILE A 103 1.92 -8.56 -6.93
C ILE A 103 2.66 -8.38 -5.61
N PHE A 104 3.92 -8.81 -5.57
CA PHE A 104 4.77 -8.74 -4.38
C PHE A 104 4.91 -7.31 -3.85
N ALA A 105 5.24 -6.37 -4.74
CA ALA A 105 5.43 -4.97 -4.38
C ALA A 105 4.14 -4.31 -3.89
N ALA A 106 2.99 -4.64 -4.49
CA ALA A 106 1.73 -3.96 -4.25
C ALA A 106 0.96 -4.50 -3.03
N TYR A 107 1.15 -5.76 -2.65
CA TYR A 107 0.34 -6.39 -1.61
C TYR A 107 0.69 -5.90 -0.20
N ALA A 108 1.88 -6.24 0.29
CA ALA A 108 2.21 -6.07 1.72
C ALA A 108 2.27 -4.58 2.11
N THR A 109 2.77 -3.74 1.20
CA THR A 109 2.89 -2.28 1.43
C THR A 109 1.53 -1.58 1.49
N THR A 110 0.60 -1.94 0.61
CA THR A 110 -0.76 -1.36 0.59
C THR A 110 -1.60 -1.89 1.75
N ALA A 111 -1.47 -3.17 2.11
CA ALA A 111 -2.12 -3.73 3.29
C ALA A 111 -1.67 -3.00 4.55
N SER A 112 -0.34 -2.90 4.77
CA SER A 112 0.27 -2.15 5.86
C SER A 112 -0.23 -0.71 5.98
N ALA A 113 -0.23 0.04 4.87
CA ALA A 113 -0.69 1.43 4.87
C ALA A 113 -2.20 1.54 5.13
N SER A 114 -3.00 0.63 4.58
CA SER A 114 -4.45 0.56 4.80
C SER A 114 -4.79 0.26 6.25
N THR A 115 -4.17 -0.76 6.85
CA THR A 115 -4.35 -1.11 8.26
C THR A 115 -3.91 0.04 9.17
N SER A 116 -2.82 0.72 8.83
CA SER A 116 -2.34 1.90 9.58
C SER A 116 -3.31 3.07 9.47
N LEU A 117 -3.86 3.33 8.29
CA LEU A 117 -4.91 4.34 8.08
C LEU A 117 -6.14 4.05 8.95
N ILE A 118 -6.67 2.83 8.89
CA ILE A 118 -7.83 2.42 9.71
C ILE A 118 -7.54 2.59 11.19
N MET A 119 -6.37 2.16 11.65
CA MET A 119 -5.95 2.32 13.05
C MET A 119 -5.89 3.80 13.46
N GLN A 120 -5.33 4.68 12.64
CA GLN A 120 -5.24 6.10 12.96
C GLN A 120 -6.61 6.79 12.95
N LEU A 121 -7.49 6.44 12.01
CA LEU A 121 -8.86 6.96 12.01
C LEU A 121 -9.65 6.49 13.24
N LEU A 122 -9.45 5.25 13.71
CA LEU A 122 -10.02 4.76 14.98
C LEU A 122 -9.51 5.53 16.21
N LYS A 123 -8.22 5.83 16.25
CA LYS A 123 -7.59 6.58 17.37
C LYS A 123 -7.97 8.06 17.38
N HIS A 124 -8.30 8.62 16.22
CA HIS A 124 -8.52 10.06 16.04
C HIS A 124 -9.88 10.37 15.40
N PRO A 125 -11.02 10.20 16.11
CA PRO A 125 -12.35 10.45 15.56
C PRO A 125 -12.56 11.87 15.01
N ARG A 126 -11.87 12.86 15.57
CA ARG A 126 -11.89 14.25 15.06
C ARG A 126 -11.30 14.38 13.66
N VAL A 127 -10.28 13.58 13.34
CA VAL A 127 -9.69 13.55 11.99
C VAL A 127 -10.69 12.94 11.02
N LEU A 128 -11.37 11.86 11.41
CA LEU A 128 -12.42 11.24 10.61
C LEU A 128 -13.58 12.20 10.34
N GLU A 129 -14.01 12.99 11.33
CA GLU A 129 -15.08 13.97 11.11
C GLU A 129 -14.64 15.10 10.18
N LYS A 130 -13.42 15.62 10.32
CA LYS A 130 -12.87 16.63 9.39
C LYS A 130 -12.73 16.10 7.96
N LEU A 131 -12.47 14.80 7.77
CA LEU A 131 -12.56 14.15 6.45
C LEU A 131 -14.01 14.18 5.92
N ARG A 132 -15.00 13.83 6.74
CA ARG A 132 -16.42 13.88 6.34
C ARG A 132 -16.86 15.29 5.97
N GLU A 133 -16.44 16.30 6.73
CA GLU A 133 -16.66 17.71 6.41
C GLU A 133 -16.06 18.08 5.05
N GLU A 134 -14.82 17.66 4.76
CA GLU A 134 -14.21 17.87 3.45
C GLU A 134 -15.04 17.21 2.33
N LEU A 135 -15.46 15.96 2.50
CA LEU A 135 -16.27 15.23 1.51
C LEU A 135 -17.62 15.90 1.27
N ARG A 136 -18.29 16.40 2.33
CA ARG A 136 -19.54 17.17 2.21
C ARG A 136 -19.30 18.49 1.45
N SER A 137 -18.23 19.22 1.79
CA SER A 137 -17.90 20.49 1.15
C SER A 137 -17.60 20.37 -0.35
N LYS A 138 -17.09 19.21 -0.78
CA LYS A 138 -16.80 18.89 -2.19
C LYS A 138 -17.97 18.25 -2.93
N GLY A 139 -19.13 18.09 -2.27
CA GLY A 139 -20.31 17.46 -2.86
C GLY A 139 -20.14 15.96 -3.17
N ILE A 140 -19.13 15.31 -2.59
CA ILE A 140 -18.91 13.86 -2.73
C ILE A 140 -19.86 13.09 -1.81
N LEU A 141 -20.07 13.62 -0.60
CA LEU A 141 -20.92 13.03 0.42
C LEU A 141 -22.15 13.92 0.63
N HIS A 142 -23.34 13.38 0.39
CA HIS A 142 -24.61 14.04 0.68
C HIS A 142 -25.53 13.07 1.43
N ASN A 143 -26.09 13.48 2.57
CA ASN A 143 -26.93 12.65 3.43
C ASN A 143 -26.35 11.23 3.58
N GLY A 144 -25.10 11.11 4.05
CA GLY A 144 -24.48 9.81 4.30
C GLY A 144 -24.22 8.90 3.09
N CYS A 145 -24.53 9.33 1.87
CA CYS A 145 -24.30 8.55 0.66
C CYS A 145 -23.30 9.24 -0.26
N ILE A 146 -22.49 8.43 -0.95
CA ILE A 146 -21.63 8.91 -2.02
C ILE A 146 -22.52 9.25 -3.22
N CYS A 147 -22.43 10.49 -3.70
CA CYS A 147 -23.20 10.92 -4.87
C CYS A 147 -22.78 10.13 -6.11
N GLU A 148 -23.74 9.67 -6.92
CA GLU A 148 -23.45 8.94 -8.15
C GLU A 148 -22.54 9.76 -9.08
N GLY A 149 -21.47 9.12 -9.59
CA GLY A 149 -20.50 9.79 -10.46
C GLY A 149 -19.58 10.81 -9.78
N SER A 150 -19.63 10.95 -8.45
CA SER A 150 -18.78 11.88 -7.69
C SER A 150 -17.34 11.39 -7.47
N LEU A 151 -17.09 10.08 -7.50
CA LEU A 151 -15.76 9.47 -7.37
C LEU A 151 -14.96 9.53 -8.68
N ARG A 152 -14.84 10.73 -9.26
CA ARG A 152 -13.93 11.00 -10.38
C ARG A 152 -12.53 11.28 -9.85
N LEU A 153 -11.52 10.97 -10.66
CA LEU A 153 -10.12 11.17 -10.28
C LEU A 153 -9.83 12.64 -9.90
N ASP A 154 -10.38 13.60 -10.63
CA ASP A 154 -10.23 15.03 -10.34
C ASP A 154 -10.82 15.40 -8.98
N ASN A 155 -12.00 14.87 -8.63
CA ASN A 155 -12.62 15.11 -7.35
C ASN A 155 -11.78 14.52 -6.20
N ILE A 156 -11.32 13.27 -6.36
CA ILE A 156 -10.44 12.60 -5.37
C ILE A 156 -9.11 13.35 -5.19
N ASN A 157 -8.56 13.90 -6.27
CA ASN A 157 -7.33 14.69 -6.23
C ASN A 157 -7.52 16.07 -5.61
N SER A 158 -8.76 16.58 -5.54
CA SER A 158 -9.08 17.87 -4.91
C SER A 158 -9.24 17.81 -3.38
N LEU A 159 -9.18 16.62 -2.78
CA LEU A 159 -9.31 16.39 -1.33
C LEU A 159 -7.96 16.62 -0.63
N HIS A 160 -7.71 17.88 -0.25
CA HIS A 160 -6.46 18.35 0.32
C HIS A 160 -6.22 17.85 1.75
N TYR A 161 -7.26 17.84 2.58
CA TYR A 161 -7.14 17.35 3.94
C TYR A 161 -6.95 15.84 3.96
N LEU A 162 -7.63 15.09 3.08
CA LEU A 162 -7.35 13.68 2.88
C LEU A 162 -5.89 13.41 2.45
N ASP A 163 -5.32 14.24 1.59
CA ASP A 163 -3.89 14.17 1.27
C ASP A 163 -3.01 14.35 2.50
N CYS A 164 -3.37 15.28 3.38
CA CYS A 164 -2.66 15.52 4.64
C CYS A 164 -2.73 14.30 5.59
N VAL A 165 -3.90 13.68 5.71
CA VAL A 165 -4.11 12.46 6.51
C VAL A 165 -3.25 11.31 5.98
N ILE A 166 -3.29 11.06 4.67
CA ILE A 166 -2.49 9.99 4.06
C ILE A 166 -1.00 10.25 4.25
N LYS A 167 -0.56 11.50 4.12
CA LYS A 167 0.84 11.84 4.35
C LYS A 167 1.27 11.53 5.79
N GLU A 168 0.44 11.87 6.77
CA GLU A 168 0.77 11.60 8.18
C GLU A 168 0.76 10.11 8.52
N VAL A 169 -0.18 9.34 7.95
CA VAL A 169 -0.16 7.88 8.07
C VAL A 169 1.16 7.31 7.53
N LEU A 170 1.59 7.75 6.35
CA LEU A 170 2.82 7.26 5.73
C LEU A 170 4.10 7.76 6.42
N ARG A 171 4.06 8.91 7.10
CA ARG A 171 5.17 9.40 7.93
C ARG A 171 5.37 8.49 9.15
N LEU A 172 4.33 8.32 9.96
CA LEU A 172 4.38 7.55 11.21
C LEU A 172 4.49 6.03 10.99
N PHE A 173 3.77 5.52 10.01
CA PHE A 173 3.67 4.10 9.71
C PHE A 173 4.17 3.82 8.30
N THR A 174 5.41 4.24 8.01
CA THR A 174 6.05 3.96 6.72
C THR A 174 6.11 2.44 6.49
N PRO A 175 5.41 1.88 5.46
CA PRO A 175 5.31 0.43 5.29
C PRO A 175 6.65 -0.29 5.16
N ILE A 176 7.61 0.36 4.48
CA ILE A 176 8.98 -0.12 4.30
C ILE A 176 9.93 0.85 4.98
N SER A 177 10.68 0.37 5.98
CA SER A 177 11.51 1.23 6.83
C SER A 177 12.74 1.82 6.11
N GLY A 178 13.18 1.27 4.98
CA GLY A 178 14.38 1.73 4.29
C GLY A 178 14.77 0.87 3.09
N GLY A 179 15.98 1.09 2.57
CA GLY A 179 16.52 0.29 1.48
C GLY A 179 18.04 0.20 1.52
N TYR A 180 18.58 -0.83 0.87
CA TYR A 180 20.02 -1.10 0.81
C TYR A 180 20.62 -0.67 -0.53
N ARG A 181 21.88 -0.22 -0.51
CA ARG A 181 22.68 0.11 -1.69
C ARG A 181 24.10 -0.42 -1.51
N THR A 182 24.68 -0.93 -2.58
CA THR A 182 26.11 -1.25 -2.62
C THR A 182 26.89 -0.03 -3.08
N VAL A 183 27.93 0.33 -2.34
CA VAL A 183 28.80 1.46 -2.65
C VAL A 183 29.70 1.10 -3.83
N LEU A 184 29.56 1.79 -4.96
CA LEU A 184 30.30 1.48 -6.19
C LEU A 184 31.69 2.14 -6.25
N GLN A 185 31.86 3.24 -5.53
CA GLN A 185 33.11 4.00 -5.42
C GLN A 185 33.22 4.55 -4.00
N THR A 186 34.42 4.51 -3.42
CA THR A 186 34.68 5.12 -2.11
C THR A 186 34.39 6.61 -2.15
N PHE A 187 33.60 7.11 -1.20
CA PHE A 187 33.27 8.53 -1.07
C PHE A 187 33.30 8.96 0.40
N GLU A 188 33.22 10.27 0.65
CA GLU A 188 33.14 10.84 2.00
C GLU A 188 31.73 11.41 2.21
N LEU A 189 31.17 11.16 3.41
CA LEU A 189 29.89 11.71 3.84
C LEU A 189 30.05 12.19 5.29
N ASP A 190 29.82 13.48 5.54
CA ASP A 190 29.94 14.11 6.85
C ASP A 190 31.25 13.79 7.59
N GLY A 191 32.36 13.76 6.86
CA GLY A 191 33.70 13.44 7.41
C GLY A 191 33.99 11.95 7.57
N PHE A 192 33.04 11.06 7.25
CA PHE A 192 33.24 9.62 7.26
C PHE A 192 33.54 9.09 5.87
N GLN A 193 34.62 8.33 5.73
CA GLN A 193 34.89 7.59 4.50
C GLN A 193 34.00 6.35 4.42
N ILE A 194 33.25 6.22 3.33
CA ILE A 194 32.39 5.08 3.02
C ILE A 194 33.05 4.27 1.89
N PRO A 195 33.66 3.09 2.20
CA PRO A 195 34.42 2.33 1.22
C PRO A 195 33.58 1.66 0.13
N LYS A 196 34.17 1.54 -1.07
CA LYS A 196 33.64 0.68 -2.14
C LYS A 196 33.37 -0.74 -1.65
N GLY A 197 32.23 -1.29 -2.06
CA GLY A 197 31.78 -2.65 -1.74
C GLY A 197 30.94 -2.75 -0.47
N TRP A 198 30.89 -1.72 0.36
CA TRP A 198 30.03 -1.72 1.55
C TRP A 198 28.55 -1.67 1.16
N SER A 199 27.71 -2.27 2.02
CA SER A 199 26.26 -2.10 1.98
C SER A 199 25.87 -0.92 2.87
N VAL A 200 25.18 0.04 2.32
CA VAL A 200 24.63 1.20 3.03
C VAL A 200 23.12 1.07 3.06
N MET A 201 22.54 1.18 4.26
CA MET A 201 21.09 1.27 4.44
C MET A 201 20.70 2.73 4.64
N TYR A 202 19.78 3.24 3.81
CA TYR A 202 19.07 4.48 4.15
C TYR A 202 17.77 4.12 4.86
N SER A 203 17.47 4.83 5.94
CA SER A 203 16.28 4.61 6.76
C SER A 203 15.27 5.71 6.53
N ILE A 204 14.14 5.36 5.91
CA ILE A 204 13.01 6.28 5.70
C ILE A 204 12.36 6.58 7.05
N ARG A 205 12.18 5.55 7.89
CA ARG A 205 11.61 5.70 9.24
C ARG A 205 12.43 6.66 10.08
N ASP A 206 13.73 6.40 10.23
CA ASP A 206 14.57 7.24 11.10
C ASP A 206 14.65 8.66 10.56
N THR A 207 14.61 8.85 9.23
CA THR A 207 14.51 10.19 8.64
C THR A 207 13.23 10.89 9.05
N HIS A 208 12.07 10.23 8.98
CA HIS A 208 10.79 10.81 9.40
C HIS A 208 10.70 11.07 10.92
N ASP A 209 11.43 10.32 11.74
CA ASP A 209 11.44 10.43 13.20
C ASP A 209 12.46 11.48 13.71
N THR A 210 13.51 11.76 12.93
CA THR A 210 14.61 12.65 13.35
C THR A 210 14.72 13.95 12.56
N ALA A 211 13.98 14.08 11.44
CA ALA A 211 14.01 15.30 10.64
C ALA A 211 13.55 16.50 11.50
N PRO A 212 14.35 17.58 11.59
CA PRO A 212 14.12 18.68 12.54
C PRO A 212 12.84 19.47 12.24
N VAL A 213 12.28 19.30 11.03
CA VAL A 213 11.04 19.96 10.62
C VAL A 213 9.81 19.35 11.30
N PHE A 214 9.83 18.05 11.62
CA PHE A 214 8.68 17.40 12.25
C PHE A 214 8.75 17.58 13.76
N LYS A 215 7.81 18.35 14.29
CA LYS A 215 7.61 18.51 15.74
C LYS A 215 6.63 17.46 16.26
N ASP A 216 6.80 17.08 17.52
CA ASP A 216 5.98 16.07 18.21
C ASP A 216 5.85 14.80 17.34
N VAL A 217 6.99 14.19 17.01
CA VAL A 217 7.11 13.17 15.95
C VAL A 217 6.22 11.95 16.15
N ASP A 218 5.82 11.62 17.38
CA ASP A 218 4.93 10.51 17.70
C ASP A 218 3.43 10.87 17.57
N ALA A 219 3.09 12.16 17.50
CA ALA A 219 1.71 12.61 17.42
C ALA A 219 1.19 12.49 15.98
N PHE A 220 0.00 11.88 15.83
CA PHE A 220 -0.73 11.87 14.56
C PHE A 220 -1.39 13.22 14.33
N ASP A 221 -0.73 14.04 13.52
CA ASP A 221 -1.14 15.41 13.23
C ASP A 221 -1.14 15.67 11.71
N PRO A 222 -2.26 15.39 11.02
CA PRO A 222 -2.39 15.66 9.59
C PRO A 222 -2.14 17.12 9.20
N ASP A 223 -2.50 18.08 10.06
CA ASP A 223 -2.43 19.51 9.73
C ASP A 223 -1.00 19.99 9.49
N ARG A 224 0.03 19.18 9.79
CA ARG A 224 1.44 19.47 9.51
C ARG A 224 1.76 19.57 8.02
N PHE A 225 0.99 18.87 7.20
CA PHE A 225 1.10 18.91 5.75
C PHE A 225 0.14 19.92 5.11
N GLY A 226 -0.68 20.60 5.92
CA GLY A 226 -1.61 21.63 5.47
C GLY A 226 -0.88 22.88 4.98
N GLN A 227 -1.58 23.72 4.20
CA GLN A 227 -0.99 24.93 3.60
C GLN A 227 -0.33 25.87 4.61
N GLY A 228 -0.85 25.94 5.84
CA GLY A 228 -0.31 26.80 6.90
C GLY A 228 1.01 26.34 7.52
N ARG A 229 1.41 25.07 7.35
CA ARG A 229 2.66 24.51 7.90
C ARG A 229 3.59 23.95 6.83
N SER A 230 3.07 23.10 5.94
CA SER A 230 3.83 22.50 4.84
C SER A 230 5.19 21.92 5.28
N GLU A 231 5.25 21.26 6.44
CA GLU A 231 6.48 20.75 7.04
C GLU A 231 7.24 19.80 6.09
N ASP A 232 6.55 19.09 5.19
CA ASP A 232 7.17 18.23 4.18
C ASP A 232 7.97 18.97 3.10
N LYS A 233 7.80 20.29 2.97
CA LYS A 233 8.40 21.10 1.90
C LYS A 233 9.61 21.91 2.34
N GLU A 234 9.93 21.97 3.63
CA GLU A 234 11.02 22.82 4.14
C GLU A 234 12.43 22.30 3.77
N GLY A 235 12.54 21.04 3.32
CA GLY A 235 13.83 20.48 2.92
C GLY A 235 13.73 19.30 1.97
N ARG A 236 14.83 19.04 1.28
CA ARG A 236 14.94 17.88 0.39
C ARG A 236 15.07 16.62 1.24
N PHE A 237 14.25 15.61 0.94
CA PHE A 237 14.27 14.31 1.62
C PHE A 237 13.95 14.34 3.12
N HIS A 238 13.30 15.39 3.65
CA HIS A 238 12.69 15.31 4.99
C HIS A 238 11.47 14.38 5.02
N TYR A 239 10.73 14.32 3.91
CA TYR A 239 9.59 13.44 3.72
C TYR A 239 9.77 12.57 2.47
N LEU A 240 9.96 11.26 2.68
CA LEU A 240 10.30 10.30 1.61
C LEU A 240 9.68 8.91 1.81
N PRO A 241 8.37 8.77 2.12
CA PRO A 241 7.74 7.47 2.36
C PRO A 241 7.81 6.49 1.17
N PHE A 242 8.14 7.01 -0.02
CA PHE A 242 8.28 6.25 -1.26
C PHE A 242 9.73 6.19 -1.75
N GLY A 243 10.70 6.48 -0.89
CA GLY A 243 12.11 6.61 -1.23
C GLY A 243 12.39 7.84 -2.12
N GLY A 244 13.47 7.77 -2.90
CA GLY A 244 13.91 8.87 -3.75
C GLY A 244 14.86 8.44 -4.87
N GLY A 245 15.17 9.39 -5.77
CA GLY A 245 16.07 9.19 -6.89
C GLY A 245 15.53 8.18 -7.92
N VAL A 246 16.45 7.50 -8.61
CA VAL A 246 16.12 6.55 -9.70
C VAL A 246 15.39 5.28 -9.23
N ARG A 247 15.30 5.06 -7.92
CA ARG A 247 14.56 3.95 -7.30
C ARG A 247 13.35 4.43 -6.49
N THR A 248 12.84 5.62 -6.80
CA THR A 248 11.55 6.08 -6.24
C THR A 248 10.46 5.07 -6.56
N CYS A 249 9.56 4.79 -5.61
CA CYS A 249 8.50 3.80 -5.80
C CYS A 249 7.66 4.12 -7.06
N LEU A 250 7.64 3.17 -7.98
CA LEU A 250 6.87 3.24 -9.22
C LEU A 250 5.36 3.30 -8.93
N GLY A 251 4.89 2.56 -7.93
CA GLY A 251 3.48 2.47 -7.54
C GLY A 251 2.96 3.60 -6.64
N LYS A 252 3.74 4.66 -6.37
CA LYS A 252 3.40 5.68 -5.37
C LYS A 252 2.04 6.37 -5.60
N HIS A 253 1.69 6.65 -6.86
CA HIS A 253 0.43 7.32 -7.19
C HIS A 253 -0.76 6.38 -6.99
N LEU A 254 -0.61 5.13 -7.42
CA LEU A 254 -1.62 4.10 -7.24
C LEU A 254 -1.85 3.80 -5.74
N ALA A 255 -0.79 3.67 -4.95
CA ALA A 255 -0.90 3.47 -3.50
C ALA A 255 -1.66 4.61 -2.82
N LYS A 256 -1.35 5.87 -3.15
CA LYS A 256 -2.08 7.02 -2.62
C LYS A 256 -3.55 7.00 -3.04
N LEU A 257 -3.84 6.72 -4.31
CA LEU A 257 -5.22 6.64 -4.80
C LEU A 257 -6.02 5.56 -4.06
N PHE A 258 -5.42 4.40 -3.80
CA PHE A 258 -6.06 3.35 -3.00
C PHE A 258 -6.35 3.79 -1.58
N LEU A 259 -5.38 4.41 -0.90
CA LEU A 259 -5.60 4.93 0.46
C LEU A 259 -6.68 6.01 0.48
N LYS A 260 -6.75 6.87 -0.55
CA LYS A 260 -7.83 7.85 -0.70
C LYS A 260 -9.18 7.18 -0.87
N ALA A 261 -9.30 6.23 -1.79
CA ALA A 261 -10.53 5.51 -2.04
C ALA A 261 -11.01 4.77 -0.78
N LEU A 262 -10.11 4.09 -0.08
CA LEU A 262 -10.40 3.43 1.19
C LEU A 262 -10.86 4.42 2.25
N ALA A 263 -10.17 5.56 2.44
CA ALA A 263 -10.57 6.57 3.42
C ALA A 263 -11.95 7.17 3.10
N ILE A 264 -12.24 7.43 1.83
CA ILE A 264 -13.53 7.95 1.37
C ILE A 264 -14.63 6.94 1.68
N GLU A 265 -14.42 5.67 1.33
CA GLU A 265 -15.37 4.59 1.61
C GLU A 265 -15.63 4.49 3.12
N LEU A 266 -14.57 4.36 3.93
CA LEU A 266 -14.66 4.28 5.38
C LEU A 266 -15.42 5.46 5.99
N ALA A 267 -15.11 6.68 5.55
CA ALA A 267 -15.73 7.90 6.06
C ALA A 267 -17.19 8.05 5.64
N SER A 268 -17.56 7.52 4.47
CA SER A 268 -18.89 7.71 3.88
C SER A 268 -19.88 6.64 4.33
N THR A 269 -19.48 5.36 4.29
CA THR A 269 -20.42 4.22 4.35
C THR A 269 -20.37 3.45 5.67
N SER A 270 -19.38 3.71 6.52
CA SER A 270 -19.14 2.89 7.69
C SER A 270 -18.93 3.70 8.98
N ARG A 271 -19.48 3.16 10.07
CA ARG A 271 -18.95 3.36 11.42
C ARG A 271 -18.10 2.14 11.75
N PHE A 272 -16.95 2.35 12.35
CA PHE A 272 -16.06 1.25 12.70
C PHE A 272 -15.45 1.46 14.07
N GLU A 273 -15.27 0.35 14.78
CA GLU A 273 -14.82 0.35 16.17
C GLU A 273 -13.81 -0.77 16.39
N LEU A 274 -12.89 -0.54 17.33
CA LEU A 274 -11.92 -1.55 17.72
C LEU A 274 -12.65 -2.74 18.37
N ALA A 275 -12.41 -3.95 17.87
CA ALA A 275 -13.04 -5.17 18.40
C ALA A 275 -12.35 -5.68 19.68
N THR A 276 -11.20 -5.11 20.04
CA THR A 276 -10.40 -5.43 21.22
C THR A 276 -10.43 -4.28 22.24
N ARG A 277 -9.97 -4.55 23.47
CA ARG A 277 -9.92 -3.52 24.53
C ARG A 277 -8.85 -2.45 24.30
N THR A 278 -7.78 -2.81 23.60
CA THR A 278 -6.59 -1.97 23.41
C THR A 278 -6.03 -2.16 22.03
N PHE A 279 -5.49 -1.09 21.45
CA PHE A 279 -4.80 -1.19 20.18
C PHE A 279 -3.60 -2.15 20.28
N PRO A 280 -3.35 -2.95 19.23
CA PRO A 280 -2.23 -3.87 19.20
C PRO A 280 -0.88 -3.16 19.14
N LYS A 281 0.17 -3.89 19.55
CA LYS A 281 1.56 -3.50 19.28
C LYS A 281 1.84 -3.57 17.79
N ILE A 282 2.77 -2.75 17.33
CA ILE A 282 3.17 -2.68 15.92
C ILE A 282 4.50 -3.37 15.73
N THR A 283 4.56 -4.26 14.75
CA THR A 283 5.78 -4.83 14.20
C THR A 283 6.30 -3.89 13.11
N LEU A 284 7.60 -3.57 13.11
CA LEU A 284 8.19 -2.61 12.18
C LEU A 284 8.93 -3.25 11.00
N VAL A 285 9.22 -4.55 11.09
CA VAL A 285 10.02 -5.32 10.12
C VAL A 285 9.40 -6.70 9.89
N PRO A 286 9.42 -7.24 8.66
CA PRO A 286 9.96 -6.61 7.44
C PRO A 286 9.05 -5.51 6.86
N VAL A 287 7.76 -5.55 7.21
CA VAL A 287 6.74 -4.58 6.81
C VAL A 287 5.96 -4.16 8.04
N VAL A 288 5.56 -2.89 8.14
CA VAL A 288 4.80 -2.40 9.29
C VAL A 288 3.43 -3.07 9.38
N HIS A 289 3.12 -3.73 10.49
CA HIS A 289 1.78 -4.28 10.71
C HIS A 289 1.48 -4.48 12.20
N PRO A 290 0.20 -4.48 12.60
CA PRO A 290 -0.20 -4.86 13.95
C PRO A 290 -0.01 -6.36 14.21
N VAL A 291 0.47 -6.71 15.41
CA VAL A 291 0.78 -8.12 15.78
C VAL A 291 -0.43 -9.07 15.73
N ASP A 292 -1.65 -8.55 15.88
CA ASP A 292 -2.90 -9.32 15.86
C ASP A 292 -3.74 -9.08 14.60
N GLY A 293 -3.19 -8.35 13.62
CA GLY A 293 -3.87 -7.94 12.40
C GLY A 293 -5.02 -6.96 12.61
N LEU A 294 -5.05 -6.19 13.70
CA LEU A 294 -6.05 -5.14 14.00
C LEU A 294 -7.50 -5.61 13.78
N LYS A 295 -8.10 -6.14 14.85
CA LYS A 295 -9.50 -6.61 14.79
C LYS A 295 -10.47 -5.43 14.86
N VAL A 296 -11.29 -5.26 13.82
CA VAL A 296 -12.23 -4.14 13.69
C VAL A 296 -13.64 -4.68 13.44
N LYS A 297 -14.64 -4.01 14.03
CA LYS A 297 -16.06 -4.21 13.70
C LYS A 297 -16.52 -3.06 12.81
N PHE A 298 -17.17 -3.39 11.70
CA PHE A 298 -17.75 -2.42 10.78
C PHE A 298 -19.27 -2.47 10.88
N PHE A 299 -19.90 -1.30 10.90
CA PHE A 299 -21.33 -1.09 10.92
C PHE A 299 -21.70 -0.24 9.70
N GLY A 300 -22.62 -0.73 8.87
CA GLY A 300 -23.15 0.04 7.76
C GLY A 300 -23.96 1.22 8.26
N LEU A 301 -23.71 2.40 7.70
CA LEU A 301 -24.48 3.61 8.00
C LEU A 301 -25.71 3.70 7.09
N ASP A 302 -26.81 4.19 7.64
CA ASP A 302 -27.96 4.61 6.85
C ASP A 302 -27.67 5.90 6.06
N SER A 303 -28.57 6.27 5.15
CA SER A 303 -28.50 7.51 4.36
C SER A 303 -28.67 8.80 5.18
N ASN A 304 -28.54 8.74 6.51
CA ASN A 304 -28.50 9.93 7.37
C ASN A 304 -27.28 9.93 8.30
N GLN A 305 -26.39 8.93 8.20
CA GLN A 305 -25.26 8.69 9.11
C GLN A 305 -25.64 8.61 10.60
N ASN A 306 -26.92 8.41 10.91
CA ASN A 306 -27.45 8.56 12.26
C ASN A 306 -27.81 7.19 12.88
N GLU A 307 -28.18 6.20 12.06
CA GLU A 307 -28.60 4.88 12.54
C GLU A 307 -27.77 3.75 11.91
N ILE A 308 -27.46 2.74 12.73
CA ILE A 308 -26.85 1.48 12.27
C ILE A 308 -27.93 0.71 11.53
N LEU A 309 -27.68 0.31 10.28
CA LEU A 309 -28.64 -0.45 9.47
C LEU A 309 -29.10 -1.72 10.22
N THR A 310 -30.36 -1.74 10.68
CA THR A 310 -30.95 -2.88 11.39
C THR A 310 -30.99 -4.10 10.47
N GLY A 311 -30.18 -5.12 10.82
CA GLY A 311 -29.95 -6.31 9.98
C GLY A 311 -28.46 -6.61 9.72
N THR A 312 -27.54 -5.72 10.11
CA THR A 312 -26.07 -5.93 10.03
C THR A 312 -25.44 -6.58 11.27
N ASP A 313 -26.24 -7.20 12.16
CA ASP A 313 -25.74 -8.01 13.29
C ASP A 313 -25.01 -9.30 12.85
N ALA A 314 -24.86 -9.52 11.54
CA ALA A 314 -23.78 -10.35 11.04
C ALA A 314 -22.44 -9.66 11.35
N MET A 315 -21.92 -9.90 12.56
CA MET A 315 -20.59 -9.47 12.98
C MET A 315 -19.53 -9.89 11.96
N LEU A 316 -19.18 -9.00 11.05
CA LEU A 316 -17.96 -9.12 10.26
C LEU A 316 -16.80 -8.68 11.15
N GLY A 317 -16.43 -9.58 12.08
CA GLY A 317 -15.14 -9.48 12.74
C GLY A 317 -14.05 -9.72 11.69
N ALA A 318 -13.54 -8.66 11.10
CA ALA A 318 -12.44 -8.74 10.15
C ALA A 318 -11.12 -8.54 10.90
N THR A 319 -10.14 -9.39 10.57
CA THR A 319 -8.73 -9.09 10.79
C THR A 319 -8.28 -8.35 9.53
N VAL A 320 -7.78 -7.12 9.69
CA VAL A 320 -7.46 -6.19 8.59
C VAL A 320 -6.03 -6.38 8.10
#